data_AF-C2G5A9-F1
#
_entry.id   AF-C2G5A9-F1
#
_cell.length_a   1.000
_cell.length_b   1.000
_cell.length_c   1.000
_cell.angle_alpha   90.00
_cell.angle_beta   90.00
_cell.angle_gamma   90.00
#
_symmetry.space_group_name_H-M   'P 1'
#
loop_
_entity.id
_entity.type
_entity.pdbx_description
1 polymer ?
#
loop_
_entity_poly.entity_id
_entity_poly.type
_entity_poly.pdbx_seq_one_letter_code
_entity_poly.pdbx_strand_id
1 'polypeptide(L)' 'MLDKNVLYYHLNYSQENKNEAVFQKYAPEGGKLGYPFFIVMNKDGNVLNVHDSGSLEAGKGYDKEKVLTFFRKSISR' A
#
# COMPACT_ATOMS: atom_id res chain seq x y z
N MET A 1 8.16 1.90 16.19
CA MET A 1 9.17 1.25 15.31
C MET A 1 8.87 1.48 13.83
N LEU A 2 7.60 1.51 13.41
CA LEU A 2 7.21 1.88 12.04
C LEU A 2 7.36 3.38 11.78
N ASP A 3 6.86 4.22 12.70
CA ASP A 3 6.80 5.68 12.53
C ASP A 3 8.15 6.39 12.41
N LYS A 4 9.26 5.70 12.74
CA LYS A 4 10.62 6.25 12.60
C LYS A 4 11.24 5.97 11.23
N ASN A 5 10.73 4.98 10.51
CA ASN A 5 11.35 4.46 9.29
C ASN A 5 10.42 4.50 8.06
N VAL A 6 9.14 4.82 8.26
CA VAL A 6 8.14 4.82 7.20
C VAL A 6 7.32 6.10 7.26
N LEU A 7 7.23 6.78 6.12
CA LEU A 7 6.23 7.81 5.89
C LEU A 7 4.98 7.14 5.32
N TYR A 8 3.84 7.25 6.02
CA TYR A 8 2.57 6.73 5.52
C TYR A 8 1.76 7.86 4.88
N TYR A 9 1.03 7.54 3.83
CA TYR A 9 0.13 8.46 3.13
C TYR A 9 -1.11 7.71 2.64
N HIS A 10 -2.29 8.26 2.92
CA HIS A 10 -3.55 7.75 2.38
C HIS A 10 -3.89 8.48 1.09
N LEU A 11 -3.64 7.82 -0.03
CA LEU A 11 -4.09 8.30 -1.34
C LEU A 11 -5.55 7.91 -1.53
N ASN A 12 -6.43 8.91 -1.62
CA ASN A 12 -7.86 8.68 -1.80
C ASN A 12 -8.17 8.13 -3.20
N TYR A 13 -9.20 7.28 -3.30
CA TYR A 13 -9.88 6.95 -4.55
C TYR A 13 -11.39 7.04 -4.31
N SER A 14 -12.05 7.94 -5.03
CA SER A 14 -13.51 8.08 -5.03
C SER A 14 -14.04 8.26 -6.46
N GLN A 15 -15.37 8.25 -6.62
CA GLN A 15 -15.98 8.47 -7.94
C GLN A 15 -15.65 9.86 -8.49
N GLU A 16 -15.55 10.85 -7.61
CA GLU A 16 -15.26 12.26 -7.91
C GLU A 16 -13.77 12.53 -8.02
N ASN A 17 -12.92 11.78 -7.31
CA ASN A 17 -11.47 11.92 -7.37
C ASN A 17 -10.78 10.56 -7.44
N LYS A 18 -10.46 10.16 -8.67
CA LYS A 18 -9.83 8.88 -8.96
C LYS A 18 -8.30 8.90 -8.88
N ASN A 19 -7.67 10.08 -8.80
CA ASN A 19 -6.21 10.23 -8.81
C ASN A 19 -5.49 9.41 -9.92
N GLU A 20 -6.09 9.33 -11.12
CA GLU A 20 -5.66 8.41 -12.20
C GLU A 20 -4.19 8.58 -12.57
N ALA A 21 -3.68 9.81 -12.66
CA ALA A 21 -2.28 10.08 -12.99
C ALA A 21 -1.30 9.50 -11.96
N VAL A 22 -1.67 9.51 -10.67
CA VAL A 22 -0.85 8.97 -9.58
C VAL A 22 -0.84 7.46 -9.64
N PHE A 23 -2.01 6.83 -9.83
CA PHE A 23 -2.10 5.38 -9.96
C PHE A 23 -1.41 4.88 -11.23
N GLN A 24 -1.55 5.56 -12.37
CA GLN A 24 -0.86 5.18 -13.60
C GLN A 24 0.67 5.24 -13.44
N LYS A 25 1.16 6.21 -12.67
CA LYS A 25 2.60 6.38 -12.43
C LYS A 25 3.17 5.33 -11.48
N TYR A 26 2.47 5.03 -10.37
CA TYR A 26 3.03 4.23 -9.28
C TYR A 26 2.42 2.84 -9.11
N ALA A 27 1.24 2.57 -9.67
CA ALA A 27 0.55 1.28 -9.59
C ALA A 27 -0.36 1.08 -10.82
N PRO A 28 0.18 1.02 -12.05
CA PRO A 28 -0.61 0.93 -13.28
C PRO A 28 -1.50 -0.33 -13.32
N GLU A 29 -1.05 -1.41 -12.66
CA GLU A 29 -1.79 -2.67 -12.54
C GLU A 29 -2.63 -2.74 -11.25
N GLY A 30 -2.55 -1.72 -10.37
CA GLY A 30 -3.17 -1.72 -9.05
C GLY A 30 -4.70 -1.79 -9.08
N GLY A 31 -5.33 -1.23 -10.11
CA GLY A 31 -6.78 -1.31 -10.31
C GLY A 31 -7.33 -2.74 -10.40
N LYS A 32 -6.48 -3.73 -10.75
CA LYS A 32 -6.85 -5.15 -10.81
C LYS A 32 -6.97 -5.80 -9.43
N LEU A 33 -6.35 -5.22 -8.41
CA LEU A 33 -6.35 -5.75 -7.03
C LEU A 33 -7.64 -5.42 -6.27
N GLY A 34 -8.38 -4.40 -6.73
CA GLY A 34 -9.45 -3.79 -5.95
C GLY A 34 -8.89 -2.90 -4.82
N TYR A 35 -9.72 -2.00 -4.31
CA TYR A 35 -9.34 -1.10 -3.23
C TYR A 35 -9.78 -1.65 -1.86
N PRO A 36 -9.01 -1.40 -0.78
CA PRO A 36 -7.71 -0.72 -0.78
C PRO A 36 -6.54 -1.63 -1.17
N PHE A 37 -5.41 -1.03 -1.58
CA PHE A 37 -4.14 -1.72 -1.78
C PHE A 37 -2.98 -0.80 -1.38
N PHE A 38 -1.81 -1.38 -1.14
CA PHE A 38 -0.61 -0.65 -0.73
C PHE A 38 0.36 -0.47 -1.89
N ILE A 39 0.97 0.71 -1.98
CA ILE A 39 2.11 1.01 -2.83
C ILE A 39 3.31 1.27 -1.91
N VAL A 40 4.34 0.44 -2.01
CA VAL A 40 5.58 0.58 -1.24
C VAL A 40 6.64 1.16 -2.14
N MET A 41 7.27 2.25 -1.71
CA MET A 41 8.31 2.95 -2.47
C MET A 41 9.56 3.17 -1.63
N ASN A 42 10.71 3.26 -2.28
CA ASN A 42 11.94 3.71 -1.64
C ASN A 42 11.99 5.26 -1.54
N LYS A 43 13.01 5.79 -0.86
CA LYS A 43 13.21 7.24 -0.68
C LYS A 43 13.42 8.03 -1.99
N ASP A 44 13.81 7.34 -3.07
CA ASP A 44 14.09 7.95 -4.37
C ASP A 44 12.82 7.96 -5.27
N GLY A 45 11.69 7.45 -4.76
CA GLY A 45 10.40 7.41 -5.46
C GLY A 45 10.21 6.19 -6.35
N ASN A 46 11.10 5.19 -6.26
CA ASN A 46 10.95 3.93 -7.01
C ASN A 46 9.98 2.99 -6.30
N VAL A 47 9.02 2.45 -7.05
CA VAL A 47 8.05 1.47 -6.54
C VAL A 47 8.77 0.14 -6.32
N LEU A 48 8.75 -0.34 -5.08
CA LEU A 48 9.33 -1.61 -4.68
C LEU A 48 8.30 -2.74 -4.73
N ASN A 49 7.05 -2.44 -4.38
CA ASN A 49 5.97 -3.43 -4.36
C ASN A 49 4.58 -2.76 -4.44
N VAL A 50 3.62 -3.46 -5.04
CA VAL A 50 2.19 -3.15 -4.96
C VAL A 50 1.50 -4.39 -4.39
N HIS A 51 0.75 -4.23 -3.29
CA HIS A 51 0.27 -5.36 -2.47
C HIS A 51 -1.21 -5.21 -2.14
N ASP A 52 -2.01 -6.25 -2.33
CA ASP A 52 -3.44 -6.26 -1.99
C ASP A 52 -3.67 -6.15 -0.47
N SER A 53 -4.71 -5.45 -0.03
CA SER A 53 -5.01 -5.40 1.41
C SER A 53 -5.68 -6.69 1.92
N GLY A 54 -6.41 -7.41 1.05
CA GLY A 54 -7.25 -8.54 1.45
C GLY A 54 -6.46 -9.68 2.10
N SER A 55 -5.24 -9.94 1.65
CA SER A 55 -4.34 -10.93 2.27
C SER A 55 -3.99 -10.62 3.73
N LEU A 56 -4.08 -9.34 4.14
CA LEU A 56 -3.79 -8.86 5.49
C LEU A 56 -5.02 -8.89 6.42
N GLU A 57 -6.21 -9.16 5.88
CA GLU A 57 -7.45 -9.14 6.64
C GLU A 57 -7.66 -10.41 7.48
N ALA A 58 -8.44 -10.26 8.55
CA ALA A 58 -8.99 -11.32 9.38
C ALA A 58 -10.32 -10.87 9.99
N GLY A 59 -11.39 -11.60 9.68
CA GLY A 59 -12.74 -11.30 10.17
C GLY A 59 -13.24 -9.94 9.66
N LYS A 60 -13.51 -9.00 10.57
CA LYS A 60 -14.03 -7.66 10.27
C LYS A 60 -12.95 -6.56 10.23
N GLY A 61 -11.67 -6.94 10.20
CA GLY A 61 -10.57 -5.98 10.21
C GLY A 61 -9.26 -6.60 9.74
N TYR A 62 -8.15 -5.99 10.13
CA TYR A 62 -6.82 -6.46 9.80
C TYR A 62 -6.21 -7.34 10.88
N ASP A 63 -5.50 -8.38 10.45
CA ASP A 63 -4.67 -9.17 11.34
C ASP A 63 -3.38 -8.39 11.66
N LYS A 64 -3.19 -8.09 12.95
CA LYS A 64 -2.04 -7.29 13.41
C LYS A 64 -0.70 -7.93 13.05
N GLU A 65 -0.58 -9.26 13.16
CA GLU A 65 0.68 -9.95 12.88
C GLU A 65 0.97 -10.00 11.38
N LYS A 66 -0.05 -10.20 10.53
CA LYS A 66 0.10 -10.10 9.06
C LYS A 66 0.54 -8.70 8.65
N VAL A 67 -0.09 -7.66 9.20
CA VAL A 67 0.24 -6.26 8.90
C VAL A 67 1.66 -5.91 9.35
N LEU A 68 2.04 -6.28 10.58
CA LEU A 68 3.40 -6.04 11.08
C LEU A 68 4.45 -6.79 10.25
N THR A 69 4.16 -8.02 9.85
CA THR A 69 5.04 -8.83 9.01
C THR A 69 5.20 -8.21 7.62
N PHE A 70 4.11 -7.74 7.01
CA PHE A 70 4.13 -7.01 5.74
C PHE A 70 5.05 -5.79 5.83
N PHE A 71 4.85 -4.91 6.82
CA PHE A 71 5.68 -3.71 6.92
C PHE A 71 7.15 -4.02 7.22
N ARG A 72 7.46 -5.00 8.08
CA ARG A 72 8.85 -5.41 8.35
C ARG A 72 9.56 -5.89 7.08
N LYS A 73 8.90 -6.75 6.29
CA LYS A 73 9.43 -7.23 5.00
C LYS A 73 9.63 -6.11 3.98
N SER A 74 8.78 -5.09 4.02
CA SER A 74 8.86 -3.92 3.13
C SER A 74 10.01 -2.98 3.50
N ILE A 75 10.36 -2.86 4.79
CA ILE A 75 11.46 -1.98 5.28
C ILE A 75 12.84 -2.64 5.15
N SER A 76 12.92 -3.97 5.22
CA SER A 76 14.20 -4.70 5.16
C SER A 76 14.72 -4.94 3.73
N ARG A 77 14.14 -4.28 2.73
CA ARG A 77 14.50 -4.39 1.31
C ARG A 77 15.17 -3.11 0.85
#